data_AF-A0A8H6E5G6-F1
#
_entry.id   AF-A0A8H6E5G6-F1
#
_cell.length_a   1.000
_cell.length_b   1.000
_cell.length_c   1.000
_cell.angle_alpha   90.00
_cell.angle_beta   90.00
_cell.angle_gamma   90.00
#
_symmetry.space_group_name_H-M   'P 1'
#
loop_
_entity.id
_entity.type
_entity.pdbx_description
1 polymer ?
#
loop_
_entity_poly.entity_id
_entity_poly.type
_entity_poly.pdbx_seq_one_letter_code
_entity_poly.pdbx_strand_id
1 'polypeptide(L)'
;MLGTVPILHPDAFQAQVDRMDECPHAHCLVVAFCAFVLTQTGYLSCHQNIAPETGRALLDEAMAARRHLDPFTAPIRLGITIAFLLYGCHIGCGNQRQAYYFLRETTTFYTADVLDQSADEDHPSFSGKLFWLLLISERAHAIRRRRPITLQITPTSPTLDTILSPDPFTLGFRHLVDLYRPFDSTFLSHWTGTLPICTKETLINLSTHLQNSVPPDLALPDILLADLRVSQQWLRTMIWQLATSAGFLSSTPSHPSLDFRYPLQIARDLSLATWKLSRSSMETHEGGDGSEEMEMKELDEKGLDELNNGERDLNWEGMSRIGDLMPEVEDVFGV
;
A
#
# COMPACT_ATOMS: atom_id res chain seq x y z
N MET A 1 8.85 10.44 -8.43
CA MET A 1 9.23 9.02 -8.23
C MET A 1 9.62 8.65 -6.79
N LEU A 2 9.87 9.61 -5.88
CA LEU A 2 10.34 9.35 -4.50
C LEU A 2 9.34 8.63 -3.56
N GLY A 3 8.12 8.29 -4.02
CA GLY A 3 7.03 7.89 -3.13
C GLY A 3 6.73 6.39 -3.03
N THR A 4 7.13 5.55 -3.98
CA THR A 4 6.58 4.18 -4.05
C THR A 4 7.44 3.14 -3.35
N VAL A 5 8.76 3.35 -3.26
CA VAL A 5 9.71 2.38 -2.69
C VAL A 5 10.85 3.14 -2.01
N PRO A 6 10.80 3.40 -0.69
CA PRO A 6 11.80 4.22 0.02
C PRO A 6 13.18 3.57 0.14
N ILE A 7 13.36 2.39 -0.45
CA ILE A 7 14.60 1.60 -0.46
C ILE A 7 15.38 1.72 -1.78
N LEU A 8 14.95 2.56 -2.73
CA LEU A 8 15.70 2.80 -3.97
C LEU A 8 16.16 4.26 -4.04
N HIS A 9 17.47 4.48 -3.89
CA HIS A 9 18.07 5.79 -4.10
C HIS A 9 18.29 6.00 -5.61
N PRO A 10 17.90 7.15 -6.20
CA PRO A 10 18.04 7.40 -7.63
C PRO A 10 19.46 7.14 -8.16
N ASP A 11 20.48 7.67 -7.48
CA ASP A 11 21.87 7.51 -7.91
C ASP A 11 22.34 6.04 -7.85
N ALA A 12 21.94 5.32 -6.81
CA ALA A 12 22.28 3.90 -6.66
C ALA A 12 21.57 3.05 -7.72
N PHE A 13 20.35 3.42 -8.09
CA PHE A 13 19.59 2.76 -9.16
C PHE A 13 20.20 3.06 -10.54
N GLN A 14 20.61 4.31 -10.80
CA GLN A 14 21.28 4.67 -12.05
C GLN A 14 22.55 3.84 -12.28
N ALA A 15 23.35 3.64 -11.23
CA ALA A 15 24.53 2.77 -11.32
C ALA A 15 24.20 1.29 -11.67
N GLN A 16 22.98 0.83 -11.40
CA GLN A 16 22.52 -0.50 -11.81
C GLN A 16 22.08 -0.50 -13.28
N VAL A 17 21.44 0.58 -13.74
CA VAL A 17 21.10 0.78 -15.16
C VAL A 17 22.36 0.77 -16.01
N ASP A 18 23.40 1.50 -15.61
CA ASP A 18 24.65 1.61 -16.37
C ASP A 18 25.39 0.26 -16.52
N ARG A 19 25.10 -0.72 -15.66
CA ARG A 19 25.75 -2.04 -15.62
C ARG A 19 24.81 -3.18 -16.00
N MET A 20 23.59 -2.89 -16.44
CA MET A 20 22.58 -3.94 -16.67
C MET A 20 22.98 -4.93 -17.77
N ASP A 21 23.69 -4.47 -18.80
CA ASP A 21 24.16 -5.33 -19.90
C ASP A 21 25.26 -6.31 -19.47
N GLU A 22 26.00 -6.00 -18.41
CA GLU A 22 27.15 -6.78 -17.93
C GLU A 22 26.83 -7.62 -16.68
N CYS A 23 25.83 -7.21 -15.90
CA CYS A 23 25.50 -7.81 -14.61
C CYS A 23 24.06 -8.36 -14.61
N PRO A 24 23.88 -9.70 -14.59
CA PRO A 24 22.55 -10.31 -14.58
C PRO A 24 21.65 -9.87 -13.41
N HIS A 25 22.25 -9.59 -12.25
CA HIS A 25 21.51 -9.09 -11.08
C HIS A 25 21.04 -7.65 -11.28
N ALA A 26 21.85 -6.80 -11.94
CA ALA A 26 21.48 -5.44 -12.26
C ALA A 26 20.36 -5.41 -13.32
N HIS A 27 20.47 -6.24 -14.37
CA HIS A 27 19.39 -6.45 -15.35
C HIS A 27 18.08 -6.86 -14.66
N CYS A 28 18.13 -7.89 -13.81
CA CYS A 28 16.94 -8.37 -13.11
C CYS A 28 16.32 -7.28 -12.21
N LEU A 29 17.13 -6.48 -11.51
CA LEU A 29 16.63 -5.36 -10.70
C LEU A 29 15.96 -4.29 -11.56
N VAL A 30 16.61 -3.86 -12.63
CA VAL A 30 16.11 -2.78 -13.50
C VAL A 30 14.79 -3.21 -14.14
N VAL A 31 14.73 -4.42 -14.71
CA VAL A 31 13.50 -4.93 -15.33
C VAL A 31 12.39 -5.13 -14.29
N ALA A 32 12.70 -5.68 -13.11
CA ALA A 32 11.72 -5.83 -12.03
C ALA A 32 11.18 -4.46 -11.55
N PHE A 33 12.02 -3.43 -11.50
CA PHE A 33 11.60 -2.07 -11.15
C PHE A 33 10.69 -1.47 -12.21
N CYS A 34 11.02 -1.61 -13.50
CA CYS A 34 10.16 -1.16 -14.59
C CYS A 34 8.80 -1.87 -14.57
N ALA A 35 8.79 -3.19 -14.38
CA ALA A 35 7.55 -3.96 -14.22
C ALA A 35 6.72 -3.44 -13.03
N PHE A 36 7.37 -3.18 -11.90
CA PHE A 36 6.71 -2.66 -10.70
C PHE A 36 6.10 -1.28 -10.95
N VAL A 37 6.80 -0.36 -11.60
CA VAL A 37 6.27 0.96 -11.93
C VAL A 37 5.00 0.85 -12.78
N LEU A 38 5.02 0.03 -13.84
CA LEU A 38 3.88 -0.13 -14.73
C LEU A 38 2.69 -0.85 -14.06
N THR A 39 2.95 -1.75 -13.12
CA THR A 39 1.91 -2.58 -12.48
C THR A 39 1.39 -2.05 -11.15
N GLN A 40 2.07 -1.11 -10.49
CA GLN A 40 1.71 -0.68 -9.12
C GLN A 40 1.54 0.83 -8.92
N THR A 41 2.02 1.69 -9.83
CA THR A 41 2.08 3.14 -9.55
C THR A 41 0.95 3.96 -10.18
N GLY A 42 0.08 3.33 -10.97
CA GLY A 42 -0.89 4.03 -11.83
C GLY A 42 -0.24 4.72 -13.04
N TYR A 43 1.02 4.43 -13.34
CA TYR A 43 1.76 5.08 -14.44
C TYR A 43 1.08 4.93 -15.80
N LEU A 44 0.50 3.74 -16.08
CA LEU A 44 -0.23 3.49 -17.32
C LEU A 44 -1.46 4.41 -17.48
N SER A 45 -2.14 4.74 -16.37
CA SER A 45 -3.30 5.65 -16.39
C SER A 45 -2.93 7.07 -16.82
N CYS A 46 -1.69 7.50 -16.56
CA CYS A 46 -1.16 8.80 -16.99
C CYS A 46 -0.48 8.75 -18.37
N HIS A 47 -0.17 7.55 -18.89
CA HIS A 47 0.62 7.36 -20.10
C HIS A 47 -0.04 6.33 -21.03
N GLN A 48 -1.07 6.77 -21.75
CA GLN A 48 -1.85 5.95 -22.68
C GLN A 48 -1.06 5.39 -23.88
N ASN A 49 0.16 5.91 -24.13
CA ASN A 49 1.02 5.47 -25.22
C ASN A 49 1.69 4.10 -24.98
N ILE A 50 1.62 3.57 -23.76
CA ILE A 50 2.24 2.29 -23.40
C ILE A 50 1.17 1.23 -23.36
N ALA A 51 1.41 0.12 -24.05
CA ALA A 51 0.47 -0.98 -24.08
C ALA A 51 0.33 -1.61 -22.69
N PRO A 52 -0.90 -1.91 -22.21
CA PRO A 52 -1.14 -2.40 -20.85
C PRO A 52 -0.40 -3.72 -20.55
N GLU A 53 -0.19 -4.55 -21.57
CA GLU A 53 0.57 -5.81 -21.49
C GLU A 53 2.07 -5.62 -21.21
N THR A 54 2.61 -4.40 -21.39
CA THR A 54 4.04 -4.12 -21.23
C THR A 54 4.51 -4.41 -19.80
N GLY A 55 3.70 -4.06 -18.80
CA GLY A 55 4.02 -4.37 -17.39
C GLY A 55 4.11 -5.88 -17.14
N ARG A 56 3.25 -6.66 -17.80
CA ARG A 56 3.25 -8.12 -17.69
C ARG A 56 4.45 -8.75 -18.41
N ALA A 57 4.77 -8.28 -19.60
CA ALA A 57 5.93 -8.73 -20.36
C ALA A 57 7.24 -8.48 -19.59
N LEU A 58 7.38 -7.32 -18.96
CA LEU A 58 8.53 -7.01 -18.11
C LEU A 58 8.58 -7.87 -16.84
N LEU A 59 7.44 -8.19 -16.23
CA LEU A 59 7.39 -9.14 -15.11
C LEU A 59 7.87 -10.53 -15.54
N ASP A 60 7.43 -11.02 -16.70
CA ASP A 60 7.84 -12.33 -17.20
C ASP A 60 9.34 -12.36 -17.55
N GLU A 61 9.89 -11.26 -18.10
CA GLU A 61 11.34 -11.08 -18.32
C GLU A 61 12.12 -11.05 -16.99
N ALA A 62 11.66 -10.28 -15.99
CA ALA A 62 12.30 -10.24 -14.68
C ALA A 62 12.32 -11.64 -14.01
N MET A 63 11.23 -12.40 -14.16
CA MET A 63 11.14 -13.78 -13.69
C MET A 63 12.09 -14.71 -14.45
N ALA A 64 12.26 -14.52 -15.76
CA ALA A 64 13.19 -15.29 -16.58
C ALA A 64 14.65 -15.00 -16.20
N ALA A 65 15.01 -13.71 -16.03
CA ALA A 65 16.32 -13.29 -15.55
C ALA A 65 16.61 -13.90 -14.18
N ARG A 66 15.65 -13.82 -13.25
CA ARG A 66 15.79 -14.32 -11.89
C ARG A 66 16.06 -15.82 -11.78
N ARG A 67 15.52 -16.64 -12.69
CA ARG A 67 15.73 -18.11 -12.68
C ARG A 67 17.20 -18.51 -12.80
N HIS A 68 18.02 -17.64 -13.38
CA HIS A 68 19.44 -17.91 -13.61
C HIS A 68 20.34 -17.29 -12.53
N LEU A 69 19.76 -16.62 -11.54
CA LEU A 69 20.50 -16.00 -10.45
C LEU A 69 20.57 -16.95 -9.26
N ASP A 70 21.76 -17.10 -8.68
CA ASP A 70 21.90 -17.71 -7.37
C ASP A 70 21.59 -16.65 -6.30
N PRO A 71 20.51 -16.81 -5.50
CA PRO A 71 20.10 -15.82 -4.51
C PRO A 71 21.15 -15.51 -3.44
N PHE A 72 22.15 -16.38 -3.26
CA PHE A 72 23.22 -16.21 -2.27
C PHE A 72 24.51 -15.61 -2.83
N THR A 73 24.61 -15.42 -4.16
CA THR A 73 25.83 -14.88 -4.80
C THR A 73 25.84 -13.35 -4.89
N ALA A 74 24.67 -12.71 -4.89
CA ALA A 74 24.56 -11.26 -4.91
C ALA A 74 24.60 -10.66 -3.50
N PRO A 75 24.90 -9.34 -3.40
CA PRO A 75 24.65 -8.60 -2.17
C PRO A 75 23.20 -8.81 -1.73
N ILE A 76 23.00 -9.26 -0.50
CA ILE A 76 21.68 -9.64 0.03
C ILE A 76 20.65 -8.51 -0.05
N ARG A 77 21.08 -7.24 0.07
CA ARG A 77 20.23 -6.06 -0.15
C ARG A 77 19.62 -5.98 -1.56
N LEU A 78 20.37 -6.40 -2.57
CA LEU A 78 19.89 -6.46 -3.96
C LEU A 78 18.83 -7.55 -4.11
N GLY A 79 19.09 -8.74 -3.54
CA GLY A 79 18.12 -9.84 -3.51
C GLY A 79 16.81 -9.49 -2.80
N ILE A 80 16.90 -8.83 -1.64
CA ILE A 80 15.74 -8.28 -0.90
C ILE A 80 14.93 -7.34 -1.80
N THR A 81 15.60 -6.39 -2.45
CA THR A 81 14.94 -5.38 -3.29
C THR A 81 14.25 -6.00 -4.49
N ILE A 82 14.92 -6.91 -5.22
CA ILE A 82 14.32 -7.63 -6.35
C ILE A 82 13.09 -8.42 -5.89
N ALA A 83 13.19 -9.18 -4.79
CA ALA A 83 12.06 -9.93 -4.25
C ALA A 83 10.89 -9.02 -3.83
N PHE A 84 11.17 -7.87 -3.22
CA PHE A 84 10.14 -6.91 -2.85
C PHE A 84 9.41 -6.31 -4.07
N LEU A 85 10.15 -5.98 -5.12
CA LEU A 85 9.57 -5.47 -6.38
C LEU A 85 8.69 -6.54 -7.05
N LEU A 86 9.14 -7.80 -7.10
CA LEU A 86 8.34 -8.90 -7.65
C LEU A 86 7.09 -9.18 -6.81
N TYR A 87 7.19 -9.06 -5.48
CA TYR A 87 6.00 -9.09 -4.60
C TYR A 87 4.96 -8.06 -5.06
N GLY A 88 5.36 -6.80 -5.26
CA GLY A 88 4.45 -5.75 -5.73
C GLY A 88 3.88 -6.03 -7.12
N CYS A 89 4.72 -6.46 -8.07
CA CYS A 89 4.24 -6.81 -9.42
C CYS A 89 3.17 -7.91 -9.38
N HIS A 90 3.38 -8.95 -8.55
CA HIS A 90 2.43 -10.03 -8.39
C HIS A 90 1.15 -9.61 -7.68
N ILE A 91 1.20 -8.63 -6.78
CA ILE A 91 0.00 -8.01 -6.21
C ILE A 91 -0.80 -7.31 -7.31
N GLY A 92 -0.17 -6.45 -8.12
CA GLY A 92 -0.86 -5.71 -9.20
C GLY A 92 -1.43 -6.60 -10.30
N CYS A 93 -0.79 -7.74 -10.55
CA CYS A 93 -1.34 -8.76 -11.45
C CYS A 93 -2.40 -9.68 -10.81
N GLY A 94 -2.79 -9.46 -9.55
CA GLY A 94 -3.74 -10.32 -8.84
C GLY A 94 -3.19 -11.70 -8.43
N ASN A 95 -1.91 -12.00 -8.67
CA ASN A 95 -1.24 -13.28 -8.44
C ASN A 95 -0.89 -13.50 -6.95
N GLN A 96 -1.90 -13.74 -6.12
CA GLN A 96 -1.78 -13.75 -4.65
C GLN A 96 -0.78 -14.80 -4.10
N ARG A 97 -0.71 -15.99 -4.70
CA ARG A 97 0.18 -17.06 -4.21
C ARG A 97 1.66 -16.70 -4.42
N GLN A 98 1.97 -16.16 -5.58
CA GLN A 98 3.31 -15.71 -5.94
C GLN A 98 3.69 -14.47 -5.14
N ALA A 99 2.76 -13.52 -4.96
CA ALA A 99 2.97 -12.38 -4.08
C ALA A 99 3.35 -12.83 -2.66
N TYR A 100 2.59 -13.78 -2.08
CA TYR A 100 2.93 -14.32 -0.76
C TYR A 100 4.33 -14.96 -0.74
N TYR A 101 4.67 -15.77 -1.75
CA TYR A 101 6.00 -16.38 -1.86
C TYR A 101 7.13 -15.34 -1.84
N PHE A 102 7.05 -14.30 -2.68
CA PHE A 102 8.09 -13.27 -2.75
C PHE A 102 8.15 -12.42 -1.48
N LEU A 103 7.00 -12.12 -0.86
CA LEU A 103 6.98 -11.43 0.42
C LEU A 103 7.68 -12.25 1.51
N ARG A 104 7.42 -13.57 1.57
CA ARG A 104 8.09 -14.48 2.50
C ARG A 104 9.59 -14.52 2.25
N GLU A 105 10.00 -14.67 1.00
CA GLU A 105 11.41 -14.68 0.63
C GLU A 105 12.14 -13.39 1.03
N THR A 106 11.54 -12.21 0.75
CA THR A 106 12.10 -10.93 1.17
C THR A 106 12.26 -10.85 2.69
N THR A 107 11.24 -11.26 3.46
CA THR A 107 11.35 -11.27 4.93
C THR A 107 12.43 -12.23 5.43
N THR A 108 12.59 -13.39 4.78
CA THR A 108 13.63 -14.36 5.12
C THR A 108 15.02 -13.80 4.84
N PHE A 109 15.25 -13.19 3.68
CA PHE A 109 16.53 -12.54 3.39
C PHE A 109 16.83 -11.42 4.37
N TYR A 110 15.85 -10.57 4.69
CA TYR A 110 16.05 -9.53 5.70
C TYR A 110 16.45 -10.11 7.06
N THR A 111 15.78 -11.17 7.53
CA THR A 111 16.14 -11.79 8.81
C THR A 111 17.51 -12.47 8.80
N ALA A 112 17.92 -13.06 7.67
CA ALA A 112 19.25 -13.64 7.51
C ALA A 112 20.32 -12.54 7.50
N ASP A 113 20.08 -11.46 6.75
CA ASP A 113 20.95 -10.29 6.67
C ASP A 113 21.18 -9.65 8.04
N VAL A 114 20.12 -9.47 8.84
CA VAL A 114 20.24 -8.92 10.21
C VAL A 114 21.08 -9.81 11.12
N LEU A 115 21.02 -11.14 10.95
CA LEU A 115 21.86 -12.07 11.71
C LEU A 115 23.34 -11.92 11.32
N ASP A 116 23.62 -11.70 10.04
CA ASP A 116 24.97 -11.56 9.48
C ASP A 116 25.57 -10.15 9.70
N GLN A 117 24.75 -9.09 9.66
CA GLN A 117 25.14 -7.67 9.82
C GLN A 117 25.37 -7.22 11.26
N SER A 118 25.39 -8.12 12.25
CA SER A 118 25.86 -7.78 13.61
C SER A 118 27.34 -7.33 13.67
N ALA A 119 28.00 -7.12 12.52
CA ALA A 119 29.39 -6.75 12.35
C ALA A 119 29.71 -5.57 11.39
N ASP A 120 28.77 -5.01 10.59
CA ASP A 120 29.10 -3.95 9.60
C ASP A 120 28.11 -2.76 9.59
N GLU A 121 28.64 -1.56 9.86
CA GLU A 121 27.93 -0.30 10.19
C GLU A 121 27.66 0.63 8.99
N ASP A 122 27.54 0.14 7.75
CA ASP A 122 27.67 1.07 6.63
C ASP A 122 26.44 1.96 6.33
N HIS A 123 25.18 1.59 6.65
CA HIS A 123 24.02 2.47 6.40
C HIS A 123 22.78 2.20 7.31
N PRO A 124 22.72 2.76 8.54
CA PRO A 124 21.64 2.49 9.49
C PRO A 124 20.24 2.96 9.03
N SER A 125 20.16 4.06 8.27
CA SER A 125 18.88 4.64 7.81
C SER A 125 18.18 3.79 6.74
N PHE A 126 18.94 3.07 5.90
CA PHE A 126 18.40 2.15 4.90
C PHE A 126 17.80 0.92 5.55
N SER A 127 18.53 0.31 6.49
CA SER A 127 18.07 -0.88 7.22
C SER A 127 16.78 -0.61 8.00
N GLY A 128 16.66 0.59 8.61
CA GLY A 128 15.45 1.00 9.31
C GLY A 128 14.24 1.16 8.40
N LYS A 129 14.35 1.91 7.29
CA LYS A 129 13.24 2.08 6.35
C LYS A 129 12.82 0.76 5.71
N LEU A 130 13.79 -0.10 5.39
CA LEU A 130 13.53 -1.43 4.85
C LEU A 130 12.74 -2.28 5.84
N PHE A 131 13.16 -2.37 7.11
CA PHE A 131 12.42 -3.11 8.15
C PHE A 131 10.95 -2.71 8.21
N TRP A 132 10.70 -1.40 8.31
CA TRP A 132 9.36 -0.87 8.46
C TRP A 132 8.51 -1.06 7.20
N LEU A 133 9.11 -0.97 6.00
CA LEU A 133 8.44 -1.24 4.73
C LEU A 133 8.00 -2.70 4.63
N LEU A 134 8.90 -3.64 4.99
CA LEU A 134 8.59 -5.06 5.01
C LEU A 134 7.54 -5.38 6.06
N LEU A 135 7.62 -4.77 7.24
CA LEU A 135 6.64 -4.94 8.30
C LEU A 135 5.24 -4.50 7.86
N ILE A 136 5.09 -3.29 7.31
CA ILE A 136 3.82 -2.79 6.78
C ILE A 136 3.27 -3.77 5.73
N SER A 137 4.11 -4.16 4.78
CA SER A 137 3.72 -5.07 3.68
C SER A 137 3.28 -6.44 4.20
N GLU A 138 4.00 -7.00 5.17
CA GLU A 138 3.67 -8.27 5.81
C GLU A 138 2.36 -8.18 6.59
N ARG A 139 2.14 -7.12 7.39
CA ARG A 139 0.90 -6.94 8.16
C ARG A 139 -0.31 -6.74 7.23
N ALA A 140 -0.19 -5.89 6.22
CA ALA A 140 -1.25 -5.67 5.24
C ALA A 140 -1.65 -6.98 4.53
N HIS A 141 -0.65 -7.77 4.10
CA HIS A 141 -0.90 -9.06 3.46
C HIS A 141 -1.50 -10.09 4.43
N ALA A 142 -0.98 -10.15 5.66
CA ALA A 142 -1.44 -11.07 6.70
C ALA A 142 -2.90 -10.84 7.10
N ILE A 143 -3.29 -9.58 7.30
CA ILE A 143 -4.68 -9.19 7.59
C ILE A 143 -5.56 -9.56 6.39
N ARG A 144 -5.23 -9.10 5.19
CA ARG A 144 -6.08 -9.31 4.01
C ARG A 144 -6.27 -10.78 3.63
N ARG A 145 -5.23 -11.61 3.77
CA ARG A 145 -5.23 -13.00 3.31
C ARG A 145 -5.24 -14.03 4.44
N ARG A 146 -5.42 -13.60 5.68
CA ARG A 146 -5.36 -14.45 6.89
C ARG A 146 -4.12 -15.34 6.90
N ARG A 147 -2.96 -14.71 6.68
CA ARG A 147 -1.65 -15.38 6.64
C ARG A 147 -0.85 -15.07 7.92
N PRO A 148 0.06 -15.97 8.34
CA PRO A 148 0.96 -15.68 9.43
C PRO A 148 2.00 -14.62 9.02
N ILE A 149 2.54 -13.98 10.05
CA ILE A 149 3.64 -13.02 10.02
C ILE A 149 4.93 -13.67 10.52
N THR A 150 6.06 -13.04 10.25
CA THR A 150 7.34 -13.36 10.87
C THR A 150 8.07 -12.18 11.47
N LEU A 151 7.93 -10.97 10.92
CA LEU A 151 8.62 -9.81 11.45
C LEU A 151 7.95 -9.36 12.74
N GLN A 152 8.69 -9.39 13.84
CA GLN A 152 8.24 -8.90 15.15
C GLN A 152 8.90 -7.58 15.48
N ILE A 153 8.18 -6.73 16.19
CA ILE A 153 8.73 -5.50 16.76
C ILE A 153 9.33 -5.87 18.11
N THR A 154 10.65 -5.75 18.23
CA THR A 154 11.44 -6.06 19.42
C THR A 154 12.15 -4.79 19.92
N PRO A 155 12.73 -4.80 21.13
CA PRO A 155 13.54 -3.67 21.61
C PRO A 155 14.77 -3.36 20.73
N THR A 156 15.20 -4.34 19.92
CA THR A 156 16.30 -4.21 18.96
C THR A 156 15.85 -3.80 17.56
N SER A 157 14.54 -3.66 17.32
CA SER A 157 14.04 -3.21 16.02
C SER A 157 14.50 -1.78 15.72
N PRO A 158 14.81 -1.45 14.46
CA PRO A 158 15.24 -0.11 14.09
C PRO A 158 14.22 0.95 14.50
N THR A 159 14.69 2.03 15.14
CA THR A 159 13.86 3.20 15.38
C THR A 159 13.58 3.91 14.07
N LEU A 160 12.34 4.35 13.86
CA LEU A 160 12.06 5.36 12.85
C LEU A 160 12.77 6.64 13.27
N ASP A 161 13.65 7.17 12.42
CA ASP A 161 14.33 8.44 12.67
C ASP A 161 13.28 9.52 12.99
N THR A 162 13.21 9.90 14.26
CA THR A 162 12.26 10.86 14.83
C THR A 162 12.72 12.31 14.68
N ILE A 163 13.92 12.53 14.13
CA ILE A 163 14.46 13.86 13.90
C ILE A 163 13.71 14.46 12.71
N LEU A 164 12.86 15.45 13.02
CA LEU A 164 12.19 16.47 12.21
C LEU A 164 12.71 16.63 10.76
N SER A 165 12.59 15.59 9.95
CA SER A 165 12.80 15.70 8.52
C SER A 165 11.60 16.47 7.97
N PRO A 166 11.81 17.64 7.34
CA PRO A 166 10.73 18.38 6.71
C PRO A 166 10.19 17.66 5.45
N ASP A 167 10.77 16.53 5.07
CA ASP A 167 10.38 15.75 3.90
C ASP A 167 8.97 15.13 4.08
N PRO A 168 7.99 15.52 3.24
CA PRO A 168 6.64 14.97 3.30
C PRO A 168 6.58 13.45 3.11
N PHE A 169 7.51 12.85 2.35
CA PHE A 169 7.53 11.40 2.14
C PHE A 169 7.91 10.64 3.40
N THR A 170 8.96 11.08 4.09
CA THR A 170 9.38 10.52 5.38
C THR A 170 8.28 10.68 6.42
N LEU A 171 7.63 11.85 6.46
CA LEU A 171 6.49 12.11 7.35
C LEU A 171 5.31 11.18 7.06
N GLY A 172 4.94 11.02 5.79
CA GLY A 172 3.87 10.12 5.37
C GLY A 172 4.18 8.66 5.69
N PHE A 173 5.41 8.22 5.42
CA PHE A 173 5.85 6.86 5.75
C PHE A 173 5.79 6.58 7.26
N ARG A 174 6.14 7.55 8.11
CA ARG A 174 5.99 7.42 9.57
C ARG A 174 4.54 7.17 9.98
N HIS A 175 3.61 7.98 9.47
CA HIS A 175 2.19 7.79 9.76
C HIS A 175 1.67 6.42 9.25
N LEU A 176 2.21 5.94 8.13
CA LEU A 176 1.90 4.60 7.62
C LEU A 176 2.41 3.52 8.57
N VAL A 177 3.63 3.66 9.10
CA VAL A 177 4.13 2.71 10.12
C VAL A 177 3.28 2.76 11.37
N ASP A 178 2.93 3.95 11.85
CA ASP A 178 2.10 4.13 13.04
C ASP A 178 0.76 3.41 12.88
N LEU A 179 0.15 3.42 11.69
CA LEU A 179 -1.08 2.68 11.40
C LEU A 179 -0.92 1.16 11.55
N TYR A 180 0.17 0.58 11.05
CA TYR A 180 0.35 -0.88 10.99
C TYR A 180 1.04 -1.49 12.23
N ARG A 181 1.73 -0.67 13.02
CA ARG A 181 2.47 -1.09 14.23
C ARG A 181 1.65 -1.94 15.22
N PRO A 182 0.38 -1.62 15.53
CA PRO A 182 -0.37 -2.35 16.55
C PRO A 182 -0.86 -3.74 16.14
N PHE A 183 -0.80 -4.07 14.85
CA PHE A 183 -1.33 -5.32 14.31
C PHE A 183 -0.31 -6.44 14.47
N ASP A 184 -0.05 -6.84 15.72
CA ASP A 184 0.96 -7.81 16.14
C ASP A 184 0.54 -9.29 15.94
N SER A 185 1.33 -10.24 16.44
CA SER A 185 0.98 -11.68 16.42
C SER A 185 -0.30 -11.98 17.19
N THR A 186 -0.53 -11.28 18.30
CA THR A 186 -1.72 -11.40 19.13
C THR A 186 -2.97 -11.01 18.34
N PHE A 187 -2.98 -9.83 17.72
CA PHE A 187 -4.07 -9.41 16.85
C PHE A 187 -4.32 -10.42 15.74
N LEU A 188 -3.27 -10.84 15.03
CA LEU A 188 -3.42 -11.76 13.90
C LEU A 188 -3.89 -13.14 14.32
N SER A 189 -3.57 -13.59 15.52
CA SER A 189 -4.10 -14.84 16.04
C SER A 189 -5.61 -14.78 16.29
N HIS A 190 -6.14 -13.65 16.76
CA HIS A 190 -7.58 -13.41 16.85
C HIS A 190 -8.22 -13.30 15.47
N TRP A 191 -7.58 -12.56 14.56
CA TRP A 191 -8.06 -12.37 13.19
C TRP A 191 -8.14 -13.67 12.38
N THR A 192 -7.17 -14.56 12.55
CA THR A 192 -7.14 -15.88 11.90
C THR A 192 -8.02 -16.92 12.60
N GLY A 193 -8.54 -16.60 13.79
CA GLY A 193 -9.35 -17.53 14.61
C GLY A 193 -8.54 -18.60 15.32
N THR A 194 -7.23 -18.42 15.49
CA THR A 194 -6.35 -19.35 16.22
C THR A 194 -6.38 -19.14 17.73
N LEU A 195 -6.66 -17.91 18.20
CA LEU A 195 -6.94 -17.62 19.62
C LEU A 195 -8.41 -17.27 19.86
N PRO A 196 -9.06 -17.84 20.89
CA PRO A 196 -10.51 -17.76 21.07
C PRO A 196 -11.05 -16.45 21.67
N ILE A 197 -10.23 -15.62 22.33
CA ILE A 197 -10.76 -14.49 23.13
C ILE A 197 -10.01 -13.20 22.80
N CYS A 198 -10.62 -12.35 21.96
CA CYS A 198 -10.29 -10.93 21.89
C CYS A 198 -11.10 -10.18 22.96
N THR A 199 -10.61 -9.05 23.49
CA THR A 199 -11.40 -8.23 24.43
C THR A 199 -11.94 -6.97 23.74
N LYS A 200 -13.07 -6.45 24.24
CA LYS A 200 -13.64 -5.17 23.76
C LYS A 200 -12.64 -4.02 23.92
N GLU A 201 -11.93 -3.99 25.04
CA GLU A 201 -10.94 -2.95 25.36
C GLU A 201 -9.79 -2.93 24.35
N THR A 202 -9.27 -4.10 23.96
CA THR A 202 -8.24 -4.21 22.91
C THR A 202 -8.70 -3.58 21.59
N LEU A 203 -9.93 -3.85 21.14
CA LEU A 203 -10.46 -3.29 19.90
C LEU A 203 -10.70 -1.77 19.98
N ILE A 204 -11.14 -1.28 21.14
CA ILE A 204 -11.32 0.16 21.38
C ILE A 204 -9.96 0.87 21.36
N ASN A 205 -8.95 0.31 22.02
CA ASN A 205 -7.59 0.85 22.04
C ASN A 205 -6.98 0.89 20.63
N LEU A 206 -7.14 -0.20 19.85
CA LEU A 206 -6.71 -0.24 18.46
C LEU A 206 -7.44 0.80 17.59
N SER A 207 -8.76 0.92 17.73
CA SER A 207 -9.53 1.92 16.98
C SER A 207 -9.13 3.35 17.34
N THR A 208 -8.85 3.62 18.61
CA THR A 208 -8.40 4.94 19.09
C THR A 208 -7.01 5.25 18.55
N HIS A 209 -6.11 4.26 18.59
CA HIS A 209 -4.78 4.38 17.99
C HIS A 209 -4.85 4.70 16.50
N LEU A 210 -5.67 3.98 15.73
CA LEU A 210 -5.85 4.25 14.30
C LEU A 210 -6.34 5.68 14.03
N GLN A 211 -7.29 6.18 14.83
CA GLN A 211 -7.82 7.53 14.68
C GLN A 211 -6.74 8.59 14.93
N ASN A 212 -5.88 8.38 15.92
CA ASN A 212 -4.80 9.28 16.29
C ASN A 212 -3.57 9.16 15.37
N SER A 213 -3.42 8.04 14.66
CA SER A 213 -2.25 7.78 13.80
C SER A 213 -2.20 8.69 12.57
N VAL A 214 -3.32 9.24 12.11
CA VAL A 214 -3.37 10.20 10.99
C VAL A 214 -4.20 11.40 11.41
N PRO A 215 -3.56 12.48 11.92
CA PRO A 215 -4.24 13.69 12.38
C PRO A 215 -5.14 14.29 11.29
N PRO A 216 -6.34 14.83 11.62
CA PRO A 216 -7.28 15.36 10.63
C PRO A 216 -6.75 16.55 9.83
N ASP A 217 -5.81 17.30 10.43
CA ASP A 217 -5.14 18.50 9.94
C ASP A 217 -3.74 18.23 9.36
N LEU A 218 -3.39 16.94 9.16
CA LEU A 218 -2.11 16.54 8.59
C LEU A 218 -1.92 17.12 7.18
N ALA A 219 -0.97 18.05 7.04
CA ALA A 219 -0.59 18.65 5.77
C ALA A 219 0.45 17.79 5.05
N LEU A 220 0.03 17.08 4.01
CA LEU A 220 0.87 16.29 3.11
C LEU A 220 0.37 16.46 1.67
N PRO A 221 1.22 16.19 0.66
CA PRO A 221 0.77 16.04 -0.72
C PRO A 221 -0.40 15.07 -0.83
N ASP A 222 -1.38 15.42 -1.66
CA ASP A 222 -2.65 14.69 -1.78
C ASP A 222 -2.48 13.19 -1.97
N ILE A 223 -1.53 12.79 -2.81
CA ILE A 223 -1.29 11.37 -3.09
C ILE A 223 -0.85 10.58 -1.85
N LEU A 224 -0.01 11.18 -0.98
CA LEU A 224 0.44 10.54 0.25
C LEU A 224 -0.69 10.52 1.29
N LEU A 225 -1.45 11.61 1.38
CA LEU A 225 -2.59 11.71 2.28
C LEU A 225 -3.69 10.72 1.88
N ALA A 226 -3.93 10.53 0.59
CA ALA A 226 -4.88 9.55 0.05
C ALA A 226 -4.54 8.14 0.52
N ASP A 227 -3.31 7.69 0.29
CA ASP A 227 -2.86 6.34 0.67
C ASP A 227 -2.96 6.10 2.18
N LEU A 228 -2.63 7.11 3.00
CA LEU A 228 -2.79 7.06 4.46
C LEU A 228 -4.25 6.94 4.88
N ARG A 229 -5.14 7.74 4.28
CA ARG A 229 -6.57 7.73 4.63
C ARG A 229 -7.23 6.43 4.20
N VAL A 230 -6.95 5.95 3.00
CA VAL A 230 -7.43 4.65 2.51
C VAL A 230 -6.97 3.53 3.45
N SER A 231 -5.68 3.50 3.81
CA SER A 231 -5.14 2.52 4.75
C SER A 231 -5.81 2.60 6.14
N GLN A 232 -5.98 3.82 6.67
CA GLN A 232 -6.65 4.05 7.96
C GLN A 232 -8.09 3.54 7.95
N GLN A 233 -8.87 3.86 6.91
CA GLN A 233 -10.26 3.42 6.80
C GLN A 233 -10.38 1.92 6.62
N TRP A 234 -9.50 1.32 5.81
CA TRP A 234 -9.45 -0.13 5.65
C TRP A 234 -9.17 -0.85 6.97
N LEU A 235 -8.17 -0.41 7.74
CA LEU A 235 -7.86 -1.00 9.05
C LEU A 235 -9.01 -0.83 10.06
N ARG A 236 -9.74 0.30 10.03
CA ARG A 236 -10.95 0.50 10.84
C ARG A 236 -12.04 -0.53 10.49
N THR A 237 -12.22 -0.82 9.20
CA THR A 237 -13.14 -1.87 8.74
C THR A 237 -12.73 -3.25 9.27
N MET A 238 -11.44 -3.57 9.27
CA MET A 238 -10.93 -4.86 9.79
C MET A 238 -11.18 -5.01 11.29
N ILE A 239 -10.96 -3.95 12.08
CA ILE A 239 -11.29 -3.93 13.52
C ILE A 239 -12.78 -4.17 13.74
N TRP A 240 -13.63 -3.49 12.96
CA TRP A 240 -15.07 -3.65 13.06
C TRP A 240 -15.52 -5.07 12.71
N GLN A 241 -14.99 -5.66 11.64
CA GLN A 241 -15.26 -7.05 11.28
C GLN A 241 -14.88 -8.02 12.40
N LEU A 242 -13.74 -7.78 13.06
CA LEU A 242 -13.34 -8.56 14.22
C LEU A 242 -14.34 -8.39 15.38
N ALA A 243 -14.79 -7.17 15.66
CA ALA A 243 -15.83 -6.89 16.66
C ALA A 243 -17.16 -7.61 16.34
N THR A 244 -17.55 -7.66 15.06
CA THR A 244 -18.71 -8.42 14.58
C THR A 244 -18.55 -9.90 14.87
N SER A 245 -17.43 -10.50 14.47
CA SER A 245 -17.17 -11.93 14.68
C SER A 245 -17.09 -12.32 16.16
N ALA A 246 -16.65 -11.40 17.03
CA ALA A 246 -16.57 -11.59 18.47
C ALA A 246 -17.91 -11.29 19.21
N GLY A 247 -18.95 -10.86 18.50
CA GLY A 247 -20.26 -10.54 19.09
C GLY A 247 -20.23 -9.29 19.99
N PHE A 248 -19.34 -8.33 19.70
CA PHE A 248 -19.17 -7.13 20.53
C PHE A 248 -20.01 -5.93 20.13
N LEU A 249 -20.72 -6.04 19.00
CA LEU A 249 -21.55 -4.95 18.51
C LEU A 249 -22.76 -4.69 19.41
N SER A 250 -23.17 -3.42 19.47
CA SER A 250 -24.29 -2.96 20.29
C SER A 250 -25.02 -1.81 19.62
N SER A 251 -26.33 -1.72 19.82
CA SER A 251 -27.15 -0.57 19.43
C SER A 251 -26.92 0.65 20.33
N THR A 252 -26.39 0.44 21.54
CA THR A 252 -25.92 1.48 22.47
C THR A 252 -24.44 1.22 22.79
N PRO A 253 -23.53 1.48 21.84
CA PRO A 253 -22.13 1.13 21.99
C PRO A 253 -21.41 2.12 22.91
N SER A 254 -20.42 1.64 23.67
CA SER A 254 -19.52 2.50 24.46
C SER A 254 -18.50 3.24 23.59
N HIS A 255 -18.29 2.79 22.35
CA HIS A 255 -17.32 3.35 21.41
C HIS A 255 -17.81 3.15 19.96
N PRO A 256 -17.57 4.09 19.02
CA PRO A 256 -18.07 3.98 17.64
C PRO A 256 -17.68 2.68 16.92
N SER A 257 -16.49 2.14 17.17
CA SER A 257 -16.04 0.88 16.55
C SER A 257 -16.85 -0.36 16.92
N LEU A 258 -17.71 -0.27 17.95
CA LEU A 258 -18.62 -1.32 18.38
C LEU A 258 -20.08 -1.05 17.93
N ASP A 259 -20.32 -0.04 17.10
CA ASP A 259 -21.64 0.25 16.54
C ASP A 259 -21.89 -0.59 15.28
N PHE A 260 -23.14 -1.04 15.09
CA PHE A 260 -23.57 -1.65 13.83
C PHE A 260 -23.47 -0.69 12.64
N ARG A 261 -23.53 0.63 12.88
CA ARG A 261 -23.49 1.69 11.87
C ARG A 261 -22.08 2.19 11.56
N TYR A 262 -21.05 1.63 12.20
CA TYR A 262 -19.68 2.09 12.00
C TYR A 262 -19.20 2.04 10.53
N PRO A 263 -19.56 1.04 9.69
CA PRO A 263 -19.19 1.05 8.27
C PRO A 263 -19.72 2.27 7.51
N LEU A 264 -20.92 2.77 7.86
CA LEU A 264 -21.47 3.99 7.25
C LEU A 264 -20.63 5.21 7.60
N GLN A 265 -20.11 5.27 8.84
CA GLN A 265 -19.20 6.32 9.25
C GLN A 265 -17.86 6.23 8.50
N ILE A 266 -17.29 5.03 8.37
CA ILE A 266 -16.05 4.81 7.60
C ILE A 266 -16.23 5.27 6.15
N ALA A 267 -17.33 4.88 5.49
CA ALA A 267 -17.62 5.27 4.11
C ALA A 267 -17.75 6.79 3.97
N ARG A 268 -18.44 7.45 4.91
CA ARG A 268 -18.55 8.91 4.94
C ARG A 268 -17.17 9.57 5.11
N ASP A 269 -16.38 9.10 6.07
CA ASP A 269 -15.03 9.64 6.34
C ASP A 269 -14.12 9.48 5.11
N LEU A 270 -14.19 8.32 4.44
CA LEU A 270 -13.47 8.06 3.20
C LEU A 270 -13.90 9.03 2.09
N SER A 271 -15.22 9.18 1.85
CA SER A 271 -15.74 10.09 0.83
C SER A 271 -15.34 11.55 1.06
N LEU A 272 -15.30 12.00 2.32
CA LEU A 272 -14.89 13.36 2.66
C LEU A 272 -13.40 13.56 2.47
N ALA A 273 -12.60 12.52 2.75
CA ALA A 273 -11.17 12.54 2.50
C ALA A 273 -10.88 12.61 0.99
N THR A 274 -11.50 11.74 0.19
CA THR A 274 -11.29 11.70 -1.28
C THR A 274 -11.86 12.92 -1.99
N TRP A 275 -13.00 13.46 -1.55
CA TRP A 275 -13.57 14.70 -2.11
C TRP A 275 -12.65 15.91 -1.96
N LYS A 276 -11.92 16.02 -0.83
CA LYS A 276 -10.96 17.11 -0.63
C LYS A 276 -9.77 17.00 -1.58
N LEU A 277 -9.29 15.79 -1.83
CA LEU A 277 -8.18 15.49 -2.74
C LEU A 277 -8.56 15.76 -4.22
N SER A 278 -9.83 15.54 -4.59
CA SER A 278 -10.32 15.81 -5.95
C SER A 278 -10.35 17.29 -6.30
N ARG A 279 -10.63 18.18 -5.34
CA ARG A 279 -10.72 19.64 -5.62
C ARG A 279 -9.36 20.29 -5.82
N SER A 280 -8.37 19.93 -5.02
CA SER A 280 -6.98 20.40 -5.19
C SER A 280 -6.35 19.92 -6.50
N SER A 281 -6.68 18.70 -6.97
CA SER A 281 -6.28 18.24 -8.31
C SER A 281 -6.97 18.99 -9.45
N MET A 282 -8.23 19.40 -9.29
CA MET A 282 -8.93 20.23 -10.29
C MET A 282 -8.32 21.64 -10.38
N GLU A 283 -7.97 22.26 -9.26
CA GLU A 283 -7.35 23.60 -9.24
C GLU A 283 -5.96 23.62 -9.91
N THR A 284 -5.23 22.50 -9.91
CA THR A 284 -3.96 22.39 -10.66
C THR A 284 -4.13 22.28 -12.17
N HIS A 285 -5.34 22.07 -12.68
CA HIS A 285 -5.62 21.96 -14.12
C HIS A 285 -6.10 23.28 -14.76
N GLU A 286 -6.46 24.29 -13.96
CA GLU A 286 -6.89 25.63 -14.45
C GLU A 286 -5.72 26.56 -14.87
N GLY A 287 -4.51 26.01 -14.96
CA GLY A 287 -3.28 26.74 -15.29
C GLY A 287 -2.67 26.37 -16.65
N GLY A 288 -3.47 26.22 -17.70
CA GLY A 288 -2.95 26.07 -19.06
C GLY A 288 -3.93 25.47 -20.06
N ASP A 289 -4.87 26.26 -20.56
CA ASP A 289 -4.85 26.68 -21.96
C ASP A 289 -5.84 27.85 -22.13
N GLY A 290 -5.35 28.94 -22.72
CA GLY A 290 -6.21 30.02 -23.20
C GLY A 290 -6.69 29.68 -24.59
N SER A 291 -7.88 30.17 -24.96
CA SER A 291 -8.63 29.91 -26.20
C SER A 291 -9.14 28.47 -26.32
N GLU A 292 -10.43 28.19 -26.41
CA GLU A 292 -11.42 28.77 -27.31
C GLU A 292 -12.82 28.85 -26.67
N GLU A 293 -13.44 30.03 -26.76
CA GLU A 293 -14.87 30.26 -26.58
C GLU A 293 -15.62 29.94 -27.89
N MET A 294 -16.90 29.54 -27.75
CA MET A 294 -17.93 29.25 -28.78
C MET A 294 -17.92 27.78 -29.27
N GLU A 295 -19.00 27.01 -29.20
CA GLU A 295 -20.41 27.35 -29.44
C GLU A 295 -21.36 26.72 -28.41
N MET A 296 -22.24 27.55 -27.87
CA MET A 296 -23.46 27.13 -27.18
C MET A 296 -24.60 27.26 -28.20
N LYS A 297 -25.12 26.14 -28.72
CA LYS A 297 -26.49 26.05 -29.24
C LYS A 297 -26.92 24.61 -29.49
N GLU A 298 -28.17 24.37 -29.11
CA GLU A 298 -29.01 23.21 -29.36
C GLU A 298 -28.62 21.91 -28.64
N LEU A 299 -29.38 21.58 -27.60
CA LEU A 299 -30.10 20.31 -27.48
C LEU A 299 -31.13 20.45 -26.35
N ASP A 300 -32.27 21.05 -26.69
CA ASP A 300 -33.51 20.85 -25.95
C ASP A 300 -34.05 19.43 -26.20
N GLU A 301 -34.66 18.86 -25.17
CA GLU A 301 -35.58 17.72 -25.20
C GLU A 301 -35.07 16.32 -25.61
N LYS A 302 -33.90 15.89 -25.10
CA LYS A 302 -33.61 14.45 -24.93
C LYS A 302 -32.97 14.04 -23.58
N GLY A 303 -32.76 14.98 -22.66
CA GLY A 303 -31.97 14.76 -21.44
C GLY A 303 -32.74 14.27 -20.20
N LEU A 304 -34.00 13.83 -20.31
CA LEU A 304 -34.82 13.47 -19.14
C LEU A 304 -35.13 11.99 -18.98
N ASP A 305 -34.72 11.14 -19.93
CA ASP A 305 -34.87 9.67 -19.81
C ASP A 305 -33.53 8.92 -19.60
N GLU A 306 -32.37 9.57 -19.77
CA GLU A 306 -31.05 8.97 -19.50
C GLU A 306 -30.54 9.19 -18.06
N LEU A 307 -31.27 9.95 -17.23
CA LEU A 307 -30.93 10.15 -15.82
C LEU A 307 -31.31 8.98 -14.89
N ASN A 308 -31.90 7.91 -15.43
CA ASN A 308 -32.34 6.75 -14.64
C ASN A 308 -31.54 5.46 -14.89
N ASN A 309 -30.40 5.52 -15.60
CA ASN A 309 -29.57 4.33 -15.85
C ASN A 309 -28.06 4.56 -15.75
N GLY A 310 -27.64 5.61 -15.04
CA GLY A 310 -26.23 5.92 -14.78
C GLY A 310 -25.78 5.36 -13.43
N GLU A 311 -25.63 4.04 -13.32
CA GLU A 311 -24.68 3.45 -12.38
C GLU A 311 -23.31 4.01 -12.76
N ARG A 312 -22.92 5.09 -12.09
CA ARG A 312 -21.56 5.61 -12.15
C ARG A 312 -20.70 4.60 -11.41
N ASP A 313 -20.17 3.64 -12.16
CA ASP A 313 -19.05 2.78 -11.79
C ASP A 313 -17.89 3.69 -11.39
N LEU A 314 -17.85 3.94 -10.09
CA LEU A 314 -16.75 4.58 -9.41
C LEU A 314 -15.61 3.56 -9.39
N ASN A 315 -14.75 3.62 -10.40
CA ASN A 315 -13.57 2.77 -10.55
C ASN A 315 -12.62 2.93 -9.35
N TRP A 316 -12.80 2.10 -8.32
CA TRP A 316 -11.97 2.02 -7.12
C TRP A 316 -10.57 1.46 -7.37
N GLU A 317 -10.36 0.79 -8.51
CA GLU A 317 -9.06 0.22 -8.89
C GLU A 317 -8.02 1.33 -9.12
N GLY A 318 -8.44 2.52 -9.55
CA GLY A 318 -7.53 3.61 -9.93
C GLY A 318 -7.11 4.58 -8.82
N MET A 319 -7.68 4.52 -7.62
CA MET A 319 -7.62 5.66 -6.67
C MET A 319 -6.69 5.48 -5.45
N SER A 320 -5.98 4.36 -5.31
CA SER A 320 -4.91 4.24 -4.32
C SER A 320 -3.77 3.39 -4.86
N ARG A 321 -2.52 3.70 -4.49
CA ARG A 321 -1.37 2.82 -4.75
C ARG A 321 -1.40 1.56 -3.88
N ILE A 322 -2.34 1.52 -2.93
CA ILE A 322 -2.80 0.37 -2.15
C ILE A 322 -4.18 -0.11 -2.65
N GLY A 323 -4.73 0.50 -3.72
CA GLY A 323 -6.06 0.23 -4.30
C GLY A 323 -6.18 -1.15 -4.94
N ASP A 324 -5.09 -1.69 -5.50
CA ASP A 324 -4.96 -3.10 -5.92
C ASP A 324 -5.10 -4.10 -4.73
N LEU A 325 -5.33 -3.60 -3.51
CA LEU A 325 -5.52 -4.36 -2.27
C LEU A 325 -6.97 -4.29 -1.73
N MET A 326 -7.93 -3.66 -2.42
CA MET A 326 -9.36 -3.64 -2.04
C MET A 326 -10.13 -4.83 -2.66
N PRO A 327 -11.05 -5.49 -1.93
CA PRO A 327 -11.97 -6.47 -2.52
C PRO A 327 -13.07 -5.77 -3.34
N GLU A 328 -13.58 -6.46 -4.37
CA GLU A 328 -14.83 -6.12 -5.04
C GLU A 328 -15.98 -6.07 -4.02
N VAL A 329 -16.90 -5.12 -4.20
CA VAL A 329 -18.09 -4.98 -3.34
C VAL A 329 -18.94 -6.26 -3.34
N GLU A 330 -18.86 -7.07 -4.40
CA GLU A 330 -19.59 -8.34 -4.53
C GLU A 330 -19.01 -9.49 -3.69
N ASP A 331 -17.72 -9.46 -3.36
CA ASP A 331 -17.09 -10.48 -2.48
C ASP A 331 -17.30 -10.19 -0.98
N VAL A 332 -17.85 -9.03 -0.62
CA VAL A 332 -18.00 -8.53 0.77
C VAL A 332 -19.41 -8.70 1.33
N PHE A 333 -20.41 -8.85 0.47
CA PHE A 333 -21.79 -9.15 0.84
C PHE A 333 -22.19 -10.46 0.19
N GLY A 334 -21.92 -11.59 0.85
CA GLY A 334 -22.42 -12.88 0.39
C GLY A 334 -23.95 -12.87 0.27
N VAL A 335 -24.41 -12.63 -0.95
CA VAL A 335 -25.71 -12.99 -1.53
C VAL A 335 -25.43 -13.60 -2.88
#